data_AF-A0A0L8GMS4-F1
#
_entry.id   AF-A0A0L8GMS4-F1
#
_cell.length_a   1.000
_cell.length_b   1.000
_cell.length_c   1.000
_cell.angle_alpha   90.00
_cell.angle_beta   90.00
_cell.angle_gamma   90.00
#
_symmetry.space_group_name_H-M   'P 1'
#
loop_
_entity.id
_entity.type
_entity.pdbx_description
1 polymer ?
#
loop_
_entity_poly.entity_id
_entity_poly.type
_entity_poly.pdbx_seq_one_letter_code
_entity_poly.pdbx_strand_id
1 'polypeptide(L)'
;MRNCTEVNILTGCGKGDTTFIPHIPIIPPNVPFQFKPLQFPVPLSFAMSINKTQVQSLKVAGLQLEEPCFSHGQLYVGASCVGAA
;
A
#
# COMPACT_ATOMS: atom_id res chain seq x y z
N MET A 1 26.02 0.27 4.99
CA MET A 1 24.70 0.46 4.35
C MET A 1 24.28 -0.83 3.64
N ARG A 2 23.73 -1.83 4.35
CA ARG A 2 23.40 -3.16 3.77
C ARG A 2 21.90 -3.41 3.53
N ASN A 3 21.02 -2.46 3.90
CA ASN A 3 19.57 -2.67 4.00
C ASN A 3 18.76 -1.52 3.36
N CYS A 4 19.20 -1.01 2.20
CA CYS A 4 18.45 -0.02 1.43
C CYS A 4 18.48 -0.38 -0.06
N THR A 5 17.41 -0.04 -0.79
CA THR A 5 17.35 -0.17 -2.25
C THR A 5 17.39 1.19 -2.92
N GLU A 6 18.26 1.31 -3.91
CA GLU A 6 18.36 2.47 -4.79
C GLU A 6 17.18 2.49 -5.77
N VAL A 7 16.50 3.62 -5.86
CA VAL A 7 15.34 3.81 -6.74
C VAL A 7 15.42 5.16 -7.43
N ASN A 8 14.92 5.21 -8.67
CA ASN A 8 14.80 6.46 -9.42
C ASN A 8 13.35 6.96 -9.38
N ILE A 9 13.19 8.25 -9.08
CA ILE A 9 11.87 8.88 -9.04
C ILE A 9 11.43 9.20 -10.47
N LEU A 10 10.33 8.58 -10.90
CA LEU A 10 9.81 8.74 -12.28
C LEU A 10 8.85 9.93 -12.43
N THR A 11 8.22 10.37 -11.34
CA THR A 11 7.13 11.36 -11.36
C THR A 11 7.15 12.24 -10.11
N GLY A 12 6.66 13.48 -10.20
CA GLY A 12 6.56 14.42 -9.08
C GLY A 12 7.73 15.41 -9.01
N CYS A 13 7.87 16.07 -7.85
CA CYS A 13 8.82 17.16 -7.64
C CYS A 13 10.30 16.71 -7.72
N GLY A 14 10.61 15.44 -7.41
CA GLY A 14 11.96 14.88 -7.45
C GLY A 14 12.27 14.04 -8.69
N LYS A 15 11.57 14.25 -9.81
CA LYS A 15 11.73 13.41 -11.00
C LYS A 15 13.17 13.44 -11.53
N GLY A 16 13.76 12.26 -11.71
CA GLY A 16 15.13 12.08 -12.18
C GLY A 16 16.15 11.89 -11.05
N ASP A 17 15.77 12.15 -9.80
CA ASP A 17 16.63 11.92 -8.65
C ASP A 17 16.65 10.45 -8.24
N THR A 18 17.84 10.02 -7.83
CA THR A 18 18.09 8.71 -7.24
C THR A 18 17.99 8.82 -5.72
N THR A 19 17.11 8.02 -5.12
CA THR A 19 16.88 7.99 -3.67
C THR A 19 16.98 6.57 -3.13
N PHE A 20 17.11 6.43 -1.81
CA PHE A 20 17.21 5.13 -1.16
C PHE A 20 15.96 4.86 -0.32
N ILE A 21 15.33 3.71 -0.53
CA ILE A 21 14.23 3.25 0.31
C ILE A 21 14.80 2.31 1.37
N PRO A 22 14.69 2.65 2.68
CA PRO A 22 15.14 1.78 3.75
C PRO A 22 14.18 0.61 3.96
N HIS A 23 14.70 -0.56 4.34
CA HIS A 23 13.86 -1.62 4.89
C HIS A 23 13.33 -1.23 6.27
N ILE A 24 12.02 -1.39 6.48
CA ILE A 24 11.37 -1.13 7.76
C ILE A 24 11.17 -2.46 8.50
N PRO A 25 11.67 -2.59 9.74
CA PRO A 25 11.37 -3.74 10.57
C PRO A 25 9.95 -3.63 11.14
N ILE A 26 9.12 -4.64 10.91
CA ILE A 26 7.77 -4.72 11.49
C ILE A 26 7.87 -5.62 12.72
N ILE A 27 7.65 -5.07 13.93
CA ILE A 27 7.70 -5.85 15.17
C ILE A 27 6.28 -6.01 15.70
N PRO A 28 5.70 -7.22 15.69
CA PRO A 28 4.39 -7.43 16.29
C PRO A 28 4.48 -7.31 17.83
N PRO A 29 3.56 -6.59 18.48
CA PRO A 29 3.66 -6.29 19.91
C PRO A 29 3.46 -7.50 20.85
N ASN A 30 2.85 -8.60 20.37
CA ASN A 30 2.37 -9.70 21.24
C ASN A 30 2.80 -11.09 20.72
N VAL A 31 4.07 -11.27 20.39
CA VAL A 31 4.62 -12.59 20.01
C VAL A 31 5.62 -13.09 21.05
N PRO A 32 5.60 -14.39 21.41
CA PRO A 32 6.50 -14.95 22.44
C PRO A 32 7.96 -15.06 21.99
N PHE A 33 8.29 -14.61 20.78
CA PHE A 33 9.63 -14.63 20.21
C PHE A 33 9.90 -13.34 19.43
N GLN A 34 11.17 -12.97 19.26
CA GLN A 34 11.53 -11.78 18.49
C GLN A 34 11.34 -12.04 16.98
N PHE A 35 10.17 -11.68 16.45
CA PHE A 35 9.91 -11.67 15.02
C PHE A 35 10.18 -10.28 14.44
N LYS A 36 11.14 -10.17 13.52
CA LYS A 36 11.50 -8.91 12.85
C LYS A 36 11.57 -9.08 11.33
N PRO A 37 10.43 -9.18 10.62
CA PRO A 37 10.42 -9.05 9.16
C PRO A 37 10.92 -7.69 8.74
N LEU A 38 11.83 -7.68 7.78
CA LEU A 38 12.26 -6.48 7.06
C LEU A 38 11.44 -6.39 5.78
N GLN A 39 10.60 -5.37 5.66
CA GLN A 39 9.78 -5.15 4.47
C GLN A 39 10.15 -3.82 3.81
N PHE A 40 10.10 -3.79 2.49
CA PHE A 40 10.11 -2.53 1.77
C PHE A 40 8.73 -1.88 1.87
N PRO A 41 8.66 -0.58 2.19
CA PRO A 41 7.40 0.16 2.20
C PRO A 41 6.91 0.53 0.79
N VAL A 42 6.97 -0.41 -0.16
CA VAL A 42 6.57 -0.19 -1.56
C VAL A 42 5.66 -1.34 -2.02
N PRO A 43 4.33 -1.15 -1.98
CA PRO A 43 3.41 -2.11 -2.57
C PRO A 43 3.37 -1.93 -4.11
N LEU A 44 3.71 -2.97 -4.86
CA LEU A 44 3.45 -3.06 -6.30
C LEU A 44 2.06 -3.69 -6.51
N SER A 45 1.05 -2.89 -6.82
CA SER A 45 -0.29 -3.43 -7.11
C SER A 45 -1.04 -2.59 -8.13
N PHE A 46 -1.50 -3.23 -9.22
CA PHE A 46 -2.48 -2.66 -10.15
C PHE A 46 -3.91 -2.82 -9.63
N ALA A 47 -4.17 -3.91 -8.90
CA ALA A 47 -5.43 -4.19 -8.23
C ALA A 47 -5.15 -4.53 -6.77
N MET A 48 -6.03 -4.10 -5.89
CA MET A 48 -5.92 -4.27 -4.44
C MET A 48 -7.28 -4.61 -3.87
N SER A 49 -7.32 -5.46 -2.86
CA SER A 49 -8.59 -5.81 -2.20
C SER A 49 -9.16 -4.60 -1.46
N ILE A 50 -10.49 -4.52 -1.35
CA ILE A 50 -11.19 -3.45 -0.64
C ILE A 50 -10.65 -3.26 0.79
N ASN A 51 -10.33 -4.34 1.49
CA ASN A 51 -9.78 -4.24 2.85
C ASN A 51 -8.38 -3.59 2.87
N LYS A 52 -7.60 -3.73 1.79
CA LYS A 52 -6.29 -3.06 1.66
C LYS A 52 -6.41 -1.61 1.20
N THR A 53 -7.51 -1.20 0.58
CA THR A 53 -7.75 0.22 0.21
C THR A 53 -8.18 1.07 1.40
N GLN A 54 -8.52 0.45 2.53
CA GLN A 54 -8.90 1.18 3.73
C GLN A 54 -7.79 2.17 4.13
N VAL A 55 -8.16 3.45 4.31
CA VAL A 55 -7.25 4.57 4.64
C VAL A 55 -6.39 5.08 3.46
N GLN A 56 -6.59 4.59 2.23
CA GLN A 56 -5.92 5.13 1.04
C GLN A 56 -6.90 5.88 0.14
N SER A 57 -6.49 7.05 -0.36
CA SER A 57 -7.25 7.83 -1.35
C SER A 57 -6.55 7.75 -2.70
N LEU A 58 -7.24 7.22 -3.70
CA LEU A 58 -6.78 7.05 -5.07
C LEU A 58 -7.47 8.07 -5.96
N LYS A 59 -6.70 8.75 -6.83
CA LYS A 59 -7.26 9.72 -7.78
C LYS A 59 -8.18 9.07 -8.82
N VAL A 60 -7.82 7.87 -9.26
CA VAL A 60 -8.59 7.09 -10.23
C VAL A 60 -8.47 5.63 -9.80
N ALA A 61 -9.60 4.98 -9.59
CA ALA A 61 -9.67 3.55 -9.35
C ALA A 61 -11.03 3.01 -9.82
N GLY A 62 -11.03 1.77 -10.29
CA GLY A 62 -12.25 1.03 -10.62
C GLY A 62 -12.57 0.01 -9.52
N LEU A 63 -13.85 -0.21 -9.24
CA LEU A 63 -14.30 -1.25 -8.32
C LEU A 63 -14.83 -2.43 -9.12
N GLN A 64 -14.19 -3.59 -8.97
CA GLN A 64 -14.61 -4.84 -9.62
C GLN A 64 -15.31 -5.73 -8.59
N LEU A 65 -16.60 -6.02 -8.84
CA LEU A 65 -17.44 -6.87 -7.99
C LEU A 65 -18.03 -7.98 -8.85
N GLU A 66 -17.26 -9.05 -9.05
CA GLU A 66 -17.75 -10.25 -9.73
C GLU A 66 -18.70 -11.05 -8.83
N GLU A 67 -18.49 -10.96 -7.51
CA GLU A 67 -19.30 -11.58 -6.47
C GLU A 67 -19.85 -10.51 -5.50
N PRO A 68 -21.01 -10.75 -4.87
CA PRO A 68 -21.56 -9.82 -3.90
C PRO A 68 -20.65 -9.64 -2.68
N CYS A 69 -20.61 -8.41 -2.13
CA CYS A 69 -19.83 -8.12 -0.92
C CYS A 69 -20.29 -8.99 0.26
N PHE A 70 -19.34 -9.67 0.89
CA PHE A 70 -19.62 -10.60 1.99
C PHE A 70 -19.93 -9.89 3.31
N SER A 71 -19.33 -8.73 3.56
CA SER A 71 -19.52 -8.00 4.81
C SER A 71 -20.11 -6.61 4.62
N HIS A 72 -20.85 -6.17 5.65
CA HIS A 72 -21.46 -4.85 5.67
C HIS A 72 -20.38 -3.76 5.58
N GLY A 73 -20.59 -2.80 4.67
CA GLY A 73 -19.70 -1.65 4.50
C GLY A 73 -18.54 -1.83 3.52
N GLN A 74 -18.30 -3.01 2.94
CA GLN A 74 -17.22 -3.19 1.96
C GLN A 74 -17.41 -2.33 0.70
N LEU A 75 -18.62 -2.31 0.15
CA LEU A 75 -18.94 -1.45 -0.99
C LEU A 75 -18.70 0.02 -0.68
N TYR A 76 -19.09 0.46 0.52
CA TYR A 76 -18.85 1.83 0.98
C TYR A 76 -17.36 2.14 1.09
N VAL A 77 -16.57 1.26 1.72
CA VAL A 77 -15.12 1.42 1.83
C VAL A 77 -14.46 1.50 0.45
N GLY A 78 -14.84 0.60 -0.48
CA GLY A 78 -14.32 0.58 -1.85
C GLY A 78 -14.73 1.80 -2.68
N ALA A 79 -15.95 2.31 -2.52
CA ALA A 79 -16.38 3.54 -3.18
C ALA A 79 -15.70 4.79 -2.59
N SER A 80 -15.47 4.79 -1.26
CA SER A 80 -14.89 5.94 -0.56
C SER A 80 -13.40 6.18 -0.86
N CYS A 81 -12.66 5.17 -1.32
CA CYS A 81 -11.25 5.33 -1.68
C CYS A 81 -11.04 6.01 -3.05
N VAL A 82 -12.10 6.18 -3.85
CA VAL A 82 -12.03 6.88 -5.14
C VAL A 82 -12.30 8.37 -4.90
N GLY A 83 -11.28 9.21 -5.08
CA GLY A 83 -11.46 10.66 -5.07
C GLY A 83 -12.24 11.08 -6.32
N ALA A 84 -13.26 11.93 -6.16
CA ALA A 84 -13.86 12.62 -7.30
C ALA A 84 -12.75 13.42 -8.02
N ALA A 85 -12.65 13.21 -9.33
CA ALA A 85 -11.72 13.92 -10.20
C ALA A 85 -11.95 15.44 -10.15
#